data_AF-A0A954LFR2-F1
#
_entry.id   AF-A0A954LFR2-F1
#
_cell.length_a   1.000
_cell.length_b   1.000
_cell.length_c   1.000
_cell.angle_alpha   90.00
_cell.angle_beta   90.00
_cell.angle_gamma   90.00
#
_symmetry.space_group_name_H-M   'P 1'
#
loop_
_entity.id
_entity.type
_entity.pdbx_description
1 polymer ?
#
loop_
_entity_poly.entity_id
_entity_poly.type
_entity_poly.pdbx_seq_one_letter_code
_entity_poly.pdbx_strand_id
1 'polypeptide(L)'
;VVGEVFNIRDPRAVSKKEFMDTICDAAGIPKPDKVVPLPVAKFLASAMEKTWKLLGKQHAPLLNSARIKFLALNLDYSIEKATQRLGYQPSTDFSEAMKTTIAWFQQQKG
;
A
#
# COMPACT_ATOMS: atom_id res chain seq x y z
N VAL A 1 11.45 13.40 -24.84
CA VAL A 1 10.75 12.10 -25.02
C VAL A 1 9.25 12.40 -25.11
N VAL A 2 8.58 12.18 -26.25
CA VAL A 2 7.17 12.59 -26.45
C VAL A 2 6.32 11.37 -26.76
N GLY A 3 5.18 11.23 -26.09
CA GLY A 3 4.20 10.15 -26.32
C GLY A 3 4.48 8.82 -25.62
N GLU A 4 5.51 8.74 -24.77
CA GLU A 4 5.86 7.50 -24.06
C GLU A 4 5.26 7.39 -22.66
N VAL A 5 4.93 6.17 -22.26
CA VAL A 5 4.48 5.82 -20.89
C VAL A 5 5.64 5.24 -20.08
N PHE A 6 5.70 5.61 -18.80
CA PHE A 6 6.72 5.19 -17.83
C PHE A 6 6.07 4.80 -16.51
N ASN A 7 6.65 3.82 -15.82
CA ASN A 7 6.35 3.56 -14.41
C ASN A 7 7.34 4.36 -13.56
N ILE A 8 6.84 4.98 -12.50
CA ILE A 8 7.65 5.73 -11.51
C ILE A 8 7.36 5.13 -10.14
N ARG A 9 8.44 4.80 -9.43
CA ARG A 9 8.43 4.26 -8.06
C ARG A 9 9.85 4.27 -7.50
N ASP A 10 9.98 3.82 -6.27
CA ASP A 10 11.28 3.63 -5.62
C ASP A 10 12.10 2.52 -6.33
N PRO A 11 13.44 2.63 -6.33
CA PRO A 11 14.31 1.71 -7.05
C PRO A 11 14.49 0.40 -6.28
N ARG A 12 14.28 0.44 -4.96
CA ARG A 12 14.30 -0.71 -4.08
C ARG A 12 12.89 -1.28 -3.94
N ALA A 13 12.78 -2.60 -4.12
CA ALA A 13 11.55 -3.29 -3.78
C ALA A 13 11.35 -3.29 -2.26
N VAL A 14 10.22 -2.77 -1.81
CA VAL A 14 9.83 -2.75 -0.39
C VAL A 14 8.74 -3.79 -0.18
N SER A 15 8.97 -4.71 0.76
CA SER A 15 7.96 -5.72 1.07
C SER A 15 6.76 -5.10 1.78
N LYS A 16 5.57 -5.71 1.66
CA LYS A 16 4.39 -5.27 2.42
C LYS A 16 4.62 -5.31 3.93
N LYS A 17 5.43 -6.26 4.41
CA LYS A 17 5.80 -6.36 5.82
C LYS A 17 6.63 -5.16 6.24
N GLU A 18 7.70 -4.85 5.49
CA GLU A 18 8.55 -3.69 5.75
C GLU A 18 7.72 -2.40 5.76
N PHE A 19 6.85 -2.21 4.76
CA PHE A 19 5.96 -1.05 4.69
C PHE A 19 5.09 -0.90 5.94
N MET A 20 4.43 -1.98 6.37
CA MET A 20 3.55 -1.98 7.54
C MET A 20 4.35 -1.78 8.84
N ASP A 21 5.50 -2.44 8.98
CA ASP A 21 6.38 -2.32 10.14
C ASP A 21 6.87 -0.87 10.30
N THR A 22 7.26 -0.19 9.22
CA THR A 22 7.68 1.22 9.23
C THR A 22 6.57 2.15 9.73
N ILE A 23 5.31 1.90 9.31
CA ILE A 23 4.16 2.67 9.80
C ILE A 23 3.93 2.42 11.29
N CYS A 24 4.00 1.16 11.73
CA CYS A 24 3.78 0.80 13.13
C CYS A 24 4.84 1.41 14.05
N ASP A 25 6.11 1.34 13.65
CA ASP A 25 7.23 1.95 14.37
C ASP A 25 7.02 3.46 14.56
N ALA A 26 6.66 4.17 13.48
CA ALA A 26 6.46 5.61 13.52
C ALA A 26 5.19 6.03 14.27
N ALA A 27 4.17 5.17 14.34
CA ALA A 27 2.96 5.39 15.12
C ALA A 27 3.10 4.94 16.59
N GLY A 28 4.20 4.27 16.96
CA GLY A 28 4.40 3.73 18.31
C GLY A 28 3.43 2.61 18.68
N ILE A 29 2.96 1.83 17.69
CA ILE A 29 2.01 0.72 17.91
C ILE A 29 2.66 -0.64 17.64
N PRO A 30 2.16 -1.74 18.24
CA PRO A 30 2.69 -3.08 18.01
C PRO A 30 2.60 -3.50 16.54
N LYS A 31 3.66 -4.15 16.03
CA LYS A 31 3.69 -4.70 14.67
C LYS A 31 2.75 -5.90 14.54
N PRO A 32 2.06 -6.06 13.40
CA PRO A 32 1.30 -7.27 13.11
C PRO A 32 2.22 -8.49 13.03
N ASP A 33 1.91 -9.53 13.80
CA ASP A 33 2.63 -10.81 13.86
C ASP A 33 1.84 -11.98 13.23
N LYS A 34 0.55 -11.77 12.95
CA LYS A 34 -0.35 -12.77 12.38
C LYS A 34 -0.42 -12.68 10.86
N VAL A 35 -0.40 -13.84 10.21
CA VAL A 35 -0.59 -13.98 8.76
C VAL A 35 -1.96 -14.57 8.48
N VAL A 36 -2.75 -13.90 7.64
CA VAL A 36 -4.05 -14.40 7.19
C VAL A 36 -3.89 -14.98 5.78
N PRO A 37 -4.18 -16.28 5.57
CA PRO A 37 -4.15 -16.87 4.23
C PRO A 37 -5.12 -16.17 3.27
N LEU A 38 -4.70 -15.96 2.03
CA LEU A 38 -5.50 -15.25 1.03
C LEU A 38 -6.91 -15.83 0.80
N PRO A 39 -7.13 -17.16 0.80
CA PRO A 39 -8.48 -17.72 0.68
C PRO A 39 -9.40 -17.30 1.82
N VAL A 40 -8.88 -17.27 3.06
CA VAL A 40 -9.62 -16.83 4.25
C VAL A 40 -9.98 -15.35 4.12
N ALA A 41 -9.01 -14.51 3.72
CA ALA A 41 -9.24 -13.08 3.53
C ALA A 41 -10.30 -12.79 2.45
N LYS A 42 -10.29 -13.55 1.34
CA LYS A 42 -11.31 -13.46 0.28
C LYS A 42 -12.70 -13.89 0.76
N PHE A 43 -12.78 -14.96 1.55
CA PHE A 43 -14.04 -15.40 2.14
C PHE A 43 -14.64 -14.34 3.07
N LEU A 44 -13.82 -13.79 3.98
CA LEU A 44 -14.25 -12.73 4.90
C LEU A 44 -14.72 -11.47 4.16
N ALA A 45 -14.02 -11.08 3.09
CA ALA A 45 -14.43 -9.95 2.24
C ALA A 45 -15.80 -10.20 1.60
N SER A 46 -16.02 -11.38 1.03
CA SER A 46 -17.30 -11.75 0.41
C SER A 46 -18.45 -11.78 1.43
N ALA A 47 -18.19 -12.32 2.63
CA ALA A 47 -19.16 -12.33 3.71
C ALA A 47 -19.53 -10.91 4.16
N MET A 48 -18.54 -10.02 4.38
CA MET A 48 -18.80 -8.63 4.74
C MET A 48 -19.57 -7.87 3.66
N GLU A 49 -19.22 -8.03 2.39
CA GLU A 49 -19.93 -7.39 1.28
C GLU A 49 -21.40 -7.81 1.22
N LYS A 50 -21.69 -9.10 1.41
CA LYS A 50 -23.06 -9.61 1.47
C LYS A 50 -23.83 -9.00 2.65
N THR A 51 -23.24 -9.00 3.84
CA THR A 51 -23.86 -8.41 5.04
C THR A 51 -24.13 -6.92 4.86
N TRP A 52 -23.20 -6.17 4.26
CA TRP A 52 -23.39 -4.75 3.99
C TRP A 52 -24.54 -4.47 3.03
N LYS A 53 -24.66 -5.27 1.97
CA LYS A 53 -25.78 -5.20 1.03
C LYS A 53 -27.11 -5.51 1.71
N LEU A 54 -27.17 -6.56 2.53
CA LEU A 54 -28.37 -6.94 3.28
C LEU A 54 -28.82 -5.86 4.28
N LEU A 55 -27.86 -5.17 4.90
CA LEU A 55 -28.12 -4.08 5.85
C LEU A 55 -28.34 -2.71 5.17
N GLY A 56 -28.39 -2.64 3.84
CA GLY A 56 -28.60 -1.40 3.08
C GLY A 56 -27.52 -0.34 3.34
N LYS A 57 -26.31 -0.74 3.71
CA LYS A 57 -25.21 0.18 4.03
C LYS A 57 -24.67 0.79 2.75
N GLN A 58 -24.58 2.13 2.72
CA GLN A 58 -24.07 2.88 1.57
C GLN A 58 -22.54 3.05 1.59
N HIS A 59 -21.91 2.85 2.74
CA HIS A 59 -20.45 2.98 2.90
C HIS A 59 -19.76 1.64 2.62
N ALA A 60 -18.54 1.69 2.08
CA ALA A 60 -17.78 0.46 1.83
C ALA A 60 -17.47 -0.28 3.15
N PRO A 61 -17.61 -1.63 3.18
CA PRO A 61 -17.21 -2.41 4.35
C PRO A 61 -15.71 -2.28 4.62
N LEU A 62 -15.32 -2.50 5.89
CA LEU A 62 -13.93 -2.48 6.33
C LEU A 62 -13.05 -3.43 5.48
N LEU A 63 -13.58 -4.62 5.17
CA LEU A 63 -12.96 -5.55 4.26
C LEU A 63 -13.84 -5.74 3.03
N ASN A 64 -13.24 -5.63 1.85
CA ASN A 64 -13.89 -5.90 0.58
C ASN A 64 -12.89 -6.43 -0.43
N SER A 65 -13.40 -6.95 -1.54
CA SER A 65 -12.64 -7.62 -2.58
C SER A 65 -11.58 -6.70 -3.21
N ALA A 66 -11.89 -5.40 -3.35
CA ALA A 66 -10.96 -4.42 -3.89
C ALA A 66 -9.76 -4.18 -2.94
N ARG A 67 -10.02 -4.02 -1.64
CA ARG A 67 -8.98 -3.88 -0.60
C ARG A 67 -8.11 -5.14 -0.52
N ILE A 68 -8.71 -6.32 -0.55
CA ILE A 68 -7.96 -7.59 -0.60
C ILE A 68 -7.09 -7.67 -1.85
N LYS A 69 -7.62 -7.30 -3.03
CA LYS A 69 -6.84 -7.31 -4.27
C LYS A 69 -5.62 -6.40 -4.17
N PHE A 70 -5.78 -5.19 -3.64
CA PHE A 70 -4.67 -4.25 -3.45
C PHE A 70 -3.62 -4.77 -2.45
N LEU A 71 -4.08 -5.34 -1.34
CA LEU A 71 -3.21 -5.91 -0.31
C LEU A 71 -2.54 -7.22 -0.76
N ALA A 72 -3.15 -8.01 -1.64
CA ALA A 72 -2.61 -9.31 -2.06
C ALA A 72 -1.69 -9.22 -3.27
N LEU A 73 -1.89 -8.25 -4.18
CA LEU A 73 -1.09 -8.13 -5.39
C LEU A 73 0.31 -7.58 -5.08
N ASN A 74 1.30 -8.11 -5.78
CA ASN A 74 2.60 -7.48 -5.88
C ASN A 74 2.48 -6.30 -6.87
N LEU A 75 2.63 -5.07 -6.38
CA LEU A 75 2.54 -3.84 -7.18
C LEU A 75 3.95 -3.32 -7.55
N ASP A 76 4.88 -4.25 -7.68
CA ASP A 76 6.26 -4.02 -8.10
C ASP A 76 6.31 -3.99 -9.64
N TYR A 77 6.78 -2.88 -10.20
CA TYR A 77 6.90 -2.68 -11.65
C TYR A 77 8.32 -2.25 -12.00
N SER A 78 8.78 -2.55 -13.22
CA SER A 78 10.09 -2.08 -13.66
C SER A 78 10.07 -0.57 -13.93
N ILE A 79 11.09 0.12 -13.42
CA ILE A 79 11.40 1.54 -13.71
C ILE A 79 12.58 1.70 -14.66
N GLU A 80 13.12 0.60 -15.19
CA GLU A 80 14.33 0.60 -16.02
C GLU A 80 14.23 1.59 -17.18
N LYS A 81 13.06 1.62 -17.82
CA LYS A 81 12.77 2.57 -18.90
C LYS A 81 12.87 4.04 -18.45
N ALA A 82 12.38 4.37 -17.26
CA ALA A 82 12.45 5.72 -16.72
C ALA A 82 13.91 6.09 -16.37
N THR A 83 14.66 5.17 -15.76
CA THR A 83 16.07 5.38 -15.45
C THR A 83 16.90 5.61 -16.71
N GLN A 84 16.71 4.79 -17.76
CA GLN A 84 17.50 4.89 -19.00
C GLN A 84 17.11 6.09 -19.88
N ARG A 85 15.81 6.39 -20.02
CA ARG A 85 15.33 7.43 -20.96
C ARG A 85 15.20 8.81 -20.33
N LEU A 86 14.94 8.87 -19.03
CA LEU A 86 14.70 10.13 -18.31
C LEU A 86 15.83 10.47 -17.33
N GLY A 87 16.81 9.57 -17.11
CA GLY A 87 17.77 9.73 -16.03
C GLY A 87 17.12 9.69 -14.65
N TYR A 88 15.95 9.05 -14.53
CA TYR A 88 15.20 9.03 -13.28
C TYR A 88 15.98 8.33 -12.18
N GLN A 89 16.29 9.09 -11.14
CA GLN A 89 16.96 8.63 -9.92
C GLN A 89 16.31 9.32 -8.71
N PRO A 90 15.51 8.60 -7.91
CA PRO A 90 14.89 9.17 -6.72
C PRO A 90 15.96 9.55 -5.69
N SER A 91 15.77 10.70 -5.05
CA SER A 91 16.75 11.32 -4.15
C SER A 91 16.76 10.78 -2.72
N THR A 92 15.80 9.91 -2.38
CA THR A 92 15.53 9.52 -1.00
C THR A 92 15.13 8.05 -0.94
N ASP A 93 15.67 7.30 0.04
CA ASP A 93 15.22 5.91 0.29
C ASP A 93 13.83 5.90 0.95
N PHE A 94 13.12 4.79 0.74
CA PHE A 94 11.81 4.52 1.32
C PHE A 94 11.72 4.85 2.83
N SER A 95 12.70 4.45 3.64
CA SER A 95 12.65 4.64 5.09
C SER A 95 12.62 6.12 5.47
N GLU A 96 13.48 6.94 4.85
CA GLU A 96 13.55 8.37 5.10
C GLU A 96 12.32 9.12 4.54
N ALA A 97 11.85 8.72 3.35
CA ALA A 97 10.63 9.26 2.76
C ALA A 97 9.40 8.97 3.64
N MET A 98 9.30 7.76 4.20
CA MET A 98 8.21 7.38 5.10
C MET A 98 8.24 8.16 6.41
N LYS A 99 9.40 8.34 7.05
CA LYS A 99 9.52 9.17 8.26
C LYS A 99 9.01 10.58 8.01
N THR A 100 9.44 11.19 6.90
CA THR A 100 9.02 12.54 6.48
C THR A 100 7.50 12.59 6.26
N THR A 101 6.95 11.61 5.55
CA THR A 101 5.52 11.53 5.23
C THR A 101 4.68 11.38 6.50
N ILE A 102 5.11 10.56 7.46
CA ILE A 102 4.37 10.33 8.71
C ILE A 102 4.42 11.57 9.60
N ALA A 103 5.58 12.24 9.70
CA ALA A 103 5.70 13.50 10.43
C ALA A 103 4.77 14.58 9.86
N TRP A 104 4.74 14.73 8.53
CA TRP A 104 3.80 15.62 7.84
C TRP A 104 2.34 15.27 8.13
N PHE A 105 1.97 13.98 8.08
CA PHE A 105 0.60 13.53 8.35
C PHE A 105 0.16 13.80 9.79
N GLN A 106 1.07 13.64 10.76
CA GLN A 106 0.80 13.96 12.17
C GLN A 106 0.56 15.45 12.39
N GLN A 107 1.28 16.32 11.66
CA GLN A 107 1.08 17.77 11.73
C GLN A 107 -0.28 18.21 11.18
N GLN A 108 -0.84 17.51 10.18
CA GLN A 108 -2.16 17.84 9.62
C GLN A 108 -3.35 17.31 10.42
N LYS A 109 -3.11 16.36 11.33
CA LYS A 109 -4.15 15.77 12.18
C LYS A 109 -4.42 16.57 13.46
N GLY A 110 -3.58 17.57 13.78
CA GLY A 110 -3.84 18.59 14.79
C GLY A 110 -4.58 19.77 14.19
#